data_AF-A0A7G3ZYB5-F1
#
_entry.id   AF-A0A7G3ZYB5-F1
#
_cell.length_a   1.000
_cell.length_b   1.000
_cell.length_c   1.000
_cell.angle_alpha   90.00
_cell.angle_beta   90.00
_cell.angle_gamma   90.00
#
_symmetry.space_group_name_H-M   'P 1'
#
loop_
_entity.id
_entity.type
_entity.pdbx_description
1 polymer ?
#
loop_
_entity_poly.entity_id
_entity_poly.type
_entity_poly.pdbx_seq_one_letter_code
_entity_poly.pdbx_strand_id
1 'polypeptide(L)'
;MRSKHLLDLMYDDEFDKFDEFTDLLQQCTSEDLKQEVTTSGDNILFRAFYFHDARYFQALLASNACDQSVLEWATTPGKRTILHDAIEEIKGKGTSEISKVGLILNHPGFKIEYLKKETSLGSTPIELVIKLQHTEALKQIINHPQCTAPIFRSLLTHAVVHNNIQALKEIIGHPKSPEDTFRFILQEAIVHNKPDVLRTIMEHRDCPKDLFSFTETHTALHDAVRKNQPSPVVIKLIVQSKKIDTDFLRIKDDKGKTALDLALEAGNAAVLEVLLESPHCTVDFIKQENIRGKANKTHDKQIIDLVKKHEGRDSYKKIYQSVKSGEDIRLQQAADLLRDYSTPLRYARFHWNRNHTKKVDEILKEIGKEITTIDELVDRLSALQETLPNKIGSLSRRIEFIKKEFAHSEIEKGNDLTV
;
A
#
# COMPACT_ATOMS: atom_id res chain seq x y z
N MET A 1 -7.84 0.90 54.60
CA MET A 1 -8.46 1.37 53.35
C MET A 1 -9.23 0.20 52.75
N ARG A 2 -10.48 0.40 52.31
CA ARG A 2 -11.31 -0.70 51.78
C ARG A 2 -10.68 -1.35 50.56
N SER A 3 -10.08 -0.58 49.68
CA SER A 3 -9.31 -1.07 48.52
C SER A 3 -8.13 -1.96 48.89
N LYS A 4 -7.42 -1.64 49.97
CA LYS A 4 -6.35 -2.51 50.49
C LYS A 4 -6.90 -3.82 51.05
N HIS A 5 -8.04 -3.78 51.74
CA HIS A 5 -8.69 -5.01 52.22
C HIS A 5 -9.21 -5.86 51.05
N LEU A 6 -9.78 -5.25 50.01
CA LEU A 6 -10.10 -5.94 48.76
C LEU A 6 -8.86 -6.61 48.14
N LEU A 7 -7.70 -5.94 48.17
CA LEU A 7 -6.43 -6.51 47.69
C LEU A 7 -6.02 -7.71 48.55
N ASP A 8 -6.07 -7.58 49.88
CA ASP A 8 -5.69 -8.64 50.81
C ASP A 8 -6.56 -9.90 50.59
N LEU A 9 -7.88 -9.73 50.39
CA LEU A 9 -8.81 -10.83 50.08
C LEU A 9 -8.48 -11.52 48.74
N MET A 10 -7.94 -10.81 47.76
CA MET A 10 -7.54 -11.43 46.50
C MET A 10 -6.31 -12.34 46.67
N TYR A 11 -5.36 -11.98 47.54
CA TYR A 11 -4.08 -12.71 47.70
C TYR A 11 -4.08 -13.67 48.90
N ASP A 12 -5.21 -13.85 49.57
CA ASP A 12 -5.33 -14.82 50.66
C ASP A 12 -5.30 -16.24 50.10
N ASP A 13 -4.21 -16.96 50.37
CA ASP A 13 -3.98 -18.32 49.89
C ASP A 13 -4.76 -19.38 50.70
N GLU A 14 -5.39 -19.01 51.82
CA GLU A 14 -5.97 -19.99 52.73
C GLU A 14 -7.35 -20.50 52.26
N PHE A 15 -8.17 -19.70 51.55
CA PHE A 15 -9.50 -20.08 51.03
C PHE A 15 -9.95 -19.21 49.84
N ASP A 16 -10.90 -19.67 49.00
CA ASP A 16 -11.53 -18.80 47.98
C ASP A 16 -12.39 -17.71 48.69
N LYS A 17 -11.88 -16.49 48.73
CA LYS A 17 -12.49 -15.33 49.40
C LYS A 17 -13.37 -14.49 48.49
N PHE A 18 -13.79 -15.03 47.34
CA PHE A 18 -14.57 -14.26 46.36
C PHE A 18 -15.90 -13.71 46.91
N ASP A 19 -16.63 -14.49 47.73
CA ASP A 19 -17.89 -14.03 48.33
C ASP A 19 -17.65 -12.85 49.29
N GLU A 20 -16.67 -12.99 50.20
CA GLU A 20 -16.25 -11.91 51.12
C GLU A 20 -15.79 -10.66 50.36
N PHE A 21 -15.07 -10.85 49.25
CA PHE A 21 -14.66 -9.77 48.35
C PHE A 21 -15.87 -9.04 47.76
N THR A 22 -16.88 -9.77 47.28
CA THR A 22 -18.08 -9.18 46.68
C THR A 22 -18.92 -8.42 47.72
N ASP A 23 -19.03 -8.93 48.95
CA ASP A 23 -19.73 -8.28 50.06
C ASP A 23 -19.06 -6.97 50.47
N LEU A 24 -17.72 -6.95 50.52
CA LEU A 24 -16.96 -5.74 50.78
C LEU A 24 -17.07 -4.74 49.61
N LEU A 25 -17.05 -5.23 48.38
CA LEU A 25 -17.15 -4.41 47.17
C LEU A 25 -18.48 -3.65 47.08
N GLN A 26 -19.59 -4.25 47.53
CA GLN A 26 -20.90 -3.58 47.59
C GLN A 26 -20.90 -2.33 48.49
N GLN A 27 -19.96 -2.25 49.44
CA GLN A 27 -19.82 -1.14 50.38
C GLN A 27 -18.84 -0.06 49.89
N CYS A 28 -18.16 -0.29 48.77
CA CYS A 28 -17.15 0.61 48.24
C CYS A 28 -17.77 1.76 47.42
N THR A 29 -17.05 2.88 47.39
CA THR A 29 -17.31 4.03 46.52
C THR A 29 -16.25 4.10 45.41
N SER A 30 -16.46 4.96 44.39
CA SER A 30 -15.43 5.16 43.37
C SER A 30 -14.14 5.78 43.93
N GLU A 31 -14.22 6.59 44.99
CA GLU A 31 -13.04 7.07 45.72
C GLU A 31 -12.29 5.93 46.42
N ASP A 32 -13.00 4.93 46.94
CA ASP A 32 -12.36 3.74 47.51
C ASP A 32 -11.57 3.01 46.41
N LEU A 33 -12.16 2.79 45.23
CA LEU A 33 -11.50 2.06 44.14
C LEU A 33 -10.33 2.82 43.47
N LYS A 34 -10.32 4.16 43.54
CA LYS A 34 -9.22 4.99 43.01
C LYS A 34 -7.99 5.04 43.90
N GLN A 35 -8.10 4.66 45.17
CA GLN A 35 -6.97 4.66 46.09
C GLN A 35 -5.86 3.73 45.59
N GLU A 36 -4.63 4.23 45.68
CA GLU A 36 -3.44 3.43 45.41
C GLU A 36 -3.32 2.35 46.49
N VAL A 37 -3.29 1.10 46.06
CA VAL A 37 -3.16 -0.07 46.94
C VAL A 37 -1.74 -0.61 46.98
N THR A 38 -0.85 -0.12 46.12
CA THR A 38 0.57 -0.49 46.06
C THR A 38 1.48 0.74 46.08
N THR A 39 2.78 0.52 46.34
CA THR A 39 3.82 1.56 46.29
C THR A 39 4.17 2.00 44.86
N SER A 40 3.75 1.25 43.84
CA SER A 40 3.85 1.62 42.42
C SER A 40 2.73 2.57 41.98
N GLY A 41 1.79 2.85 42.87
CA GLY A 41 0.62 3.66 42.60
C GLY A 41 -0.54 2.90 41.96
N ASP A 42 -0.52 1.56 41.89
CA ASP A 42 -1.61 0.80 41.25
C ASP A 42 -2.90 0.91 42.09
N ASN A 43 -4.04 1.06 41.42
CA ASN A 43 -5.34 0.92 42.05
C ASN A 43 -5.82 -0.54 42.06
N ILE A 44 -6.90 -0.83 42.81
CA ILE A 44 -7.40 -2.20 42.95
C ILE A 44 -7.88 -2.81 41.63
N LEU A 45 -8.44 -2.00 40.72
CA LEU A 45 -8.90 -2.45 39.40
C LEU A 45 -7.72 -2.96 38.55
N PHE A 46 -6.60 -2.22 38.57
CA PHE A 46 -5.38 -2.60 37.87
C PHE A 46 -4.76 -3.88 38.47
N ARG A 47 -4.78 -4.02 39.80
CA ARG A 47 -4.31 -5.26 40.45
C ARG A 47 -5.15 -6.47 40.08
N ALA A 48 -6.47 -6.32 40.09
CA ALA A 48 -7.39 -7.37 39.67
C ALA A 48 -7.24 -7.73 38.20
N PHE A 49 -6.90 -6.77 37.34
CA PHE A 49 -6.63 -7.03 35.93
C PHE A 49 -5.50 -8.04 35.71
N TYR A 50 -4.40 -7.93 36.48
CA TYR A 50 -3.26 -8.87 36.39
C TYR A 50 -3.37 -10.08 37.33
N PHE A 51 -4.45 -10.15 38.10
CA PHE A 51 -4.70 -11.27 38.99
C PHE A 51 -5.11 -12.51 38.19
N HIS A 52 -4.75 -13.69 38.68
CA HIS A 52 -4.92 -14.93 37.93
C HIS A 52 -6.39 -15.34 37.79
N ASP A 53 -7.23 -14.95 38.74
CA ASP A 53 -8.67 -15.19 38.70
C ASP A 53 -9.42 -13.96 38.15
N ALA A 54 -9.96 -14.11 36.93
CA ALA A 54 -10.67 -13.06 36.22
C ALA A 54 -12.00 -12.64 36.88
N ARG A 55 -12.56 -13.45 37.79
CA ARG A 55 -13.82 -13.14 38.49
C ARG A 55 -13.72 -11.85 39.29
N TYR A 56 -12.58 -11.59 39.92
CA TYR A 56 -12.34 -10.36 40.69
C TYR A 56 -12.37 -9.11 39.82
N PHE A 57 -11.72 -9.16 38.66
CA PHE A 57 -11.75 -8.07 37.69
C PHE A 57 -13.16 -7.81 37.16
N GLN A 58 -13.89 -8.88 36.83
CA GLN A 58 -15.29 -8.79 36.40
C GLN A 58 -16.20 -8.20 37.47
N ALA A 59 -16.07 -8.65 38.72
CA ALA A 59 -16.85 -8.13 39.84
C ALA A 59 -16.59 -6.64 40.07
N LEU A 60 -15.32 -6.21 40.02
CA LEU A 60 -14.96 -4.80 40.11
C LEU A 60 -15.59 -3.98 38.98
N LEU A 61 -15.46 -4.42 37.72
CA LEU A 61 -16.08 -3.73 36.59
C LEU A 61 -17.61 -3.70 36.67
N ALA A 62 -18.25 -4.74 37.20
CA ALA A 62 -19.70 -4.81 37.32
C ALA A 62 -20.26 -4.00 38.51
N SER A 63 -19.39 -3.58 39.45
CA SER A 63 -19.80 -2.83 40.63
C SER A 63 -20.20 -1.39 40.30
N ASN A 64 -21.23 -0.89 40.99
CA ASN A 64 -21.62 0.53 40.94
C ASN A 64 -20.50 1.48 41.39
N ALA A 65 -19.51 0.98 42.13
CA ALA A 65 -18.34 1.73 42.55
C ALA A 65 -17.35 1.98 41.39
N CYS A 66 -17.36 1.15 40.35
CA CYS A 66 -16.54 1.35 39.16
C CYS A 66 -17.23 2.32 38.22
N ASP A 67 -17.03 3.62 38.46
CA ASP A 67 -17.54 4.66 37.57
C ASP A 67 -16.52 5.05 36.48
N GLN A 68 -16.90 6.04 35.66
CA GLN A 68 -16.01 6.60 34.65
C GLN A 68 -14.65 7.03 35.22
N SER A 69 -14.60 7.61 36.42
CA SER A 69 -13.36 8.12 37.02
C SER A 69 -12.40 6.98 37.41
N VAL A 70 -12.92 5.81 37.75
CA VAL A 70 -12.13 4.60 38.02
C VAL A 70 -11.54 4.04 36.73
N LEU A 71 -12.30 4.02 35.62
CA LEU A 71 -11.79 3.59 34.31
C LEU A 71 -10.78 4.57 33.69
N GLU A 72 -10.99 5.86 33.92
CA GLU A 72 -10.11 6.92 33.41
C GLU A 72 -8.76 6.95 34.12
N TRP A 73 -8.73 6.41 35.34
CA TRP A 73 -7.56 6.38 36.20
C TRP A 73 -6.36 5.83 35.40
N ALA A 74 -5.34 6.67 35.30
CA ALA A 74 -4.14 6.39 34.54
C ALA A 74 -3.00 6.08 35.50
N THR A 75 -2.30 4.97 35.28
CA THR A 75 -1.09 4.66 36.05
C THR A 75 -0.08 5.78 35.93
N THR A 76 0.58 6.14 37.03
CA THR A 76 1.66 7.12 37.08
C THR A 76 2.89 6.56 36.32
N PRO A 77 3.52 7.35 35.42
CA PRO A 77 3.27 8.75 35.11
C PRO A 77 2.24 8.94 33.97
N GLY A 78 0.96 8.84 34.31
CA GLY A 78 -0.06 9.85 34.08
C GLY A 78 -0.84 9.78 32.78
N LYS A 79 -0.74 8.72 31.97
CA LYS A 79 -1.56 8.66 30.74
C LYS A 79 -2.03 7.29 30.26
N ARG A 80 -1.57 6.18 30.85
CA ARG A 80 -1.92 4.83 30.40
C ARG A 80 -3.21 4.36 31.06
N THR A 81 -4.24 4.09 30.25
CA THR A 81 -5.52 3.53 30.74
C THR A 81 -5.48 2.01 30.76
N ILE A 82 -6.37 1.40 31.55
CA ILE A 82 -6.55 -0.06 31.60
C ILE A 82 -6.89 -0.68 30.23
N LEU A 83 -7.42 0.11 29.29
CA LEU A 83 -7.65 -0.35 27.92
C LEU A 83 -6.35 -0.60 27.15
N HIS A 84 -5.28 0.17 27.42
CA HIS A 84 -3.98 -0.09 26.82
C HIS A 84 -3.44 -1.45 27.28
N ASP A 85 -3.52 -1.70 28.58
CA ASP A 85 -3.10 -2.97 29.19
C ASP A 85 -3.93 -4.15 28.68
N ALA A 86 -5.26 -3.97 28.56
CA ALA A 86 -6.15 -4.96 27.97
C ALA A 86 -5.80 -5.34 26.53
N ILE A 87 -5.31 -4.38 25.72
CA ILE A 87 -4.90 -4.64 24.34
C ILE A 87 -3.51 -5.29 24.32
N GLU A 88 -2.57 -4.85 25.15
CA GLU A 88 -1.19 -5.39 25.15
C GLU A 88 -1.08 -6.79 25.78
N GLU A 89 -1.89 -7.12 26.79
CA GLU A 89 -1.90 -8.44 27.45
C GLU A 89 -2.23 -9.58 26.49
N ILE A 90 -2.93 -9.29 25.39
CA ILE A 90 -3.32 -10.31 24.38
C ILE A 90 -2.07 -11.05 23.83
N LYS A 91 -0.86 -10.52 24.02
CA LYS A 91 0.38 -11.24 23.75
C LYS A 91 0.74 -12.25 24.84
N GLY A 92 0.54 -13.53 24.54
CA GLY A 92 1.42 -14.60 25.04
C GLY A 92 0.87 -15.56 26.08
N LYS A 93 -0.43 -15.53 26.40
CA LYS A 93 -1.09 -16.61 27.15
C LYS A 93 -2.40 -16.97 26.47
N GLY A 94 -2.63 -18.27 26.31
CA GLY A 94 -3.86 -18.80 25.74
C GLY A 94 -5.07 -18.07 26.32
N THR A 95 -5.90 -17.58 25.41
CA THR A 95 -7.28 -17.13 25.61
C THR A 95 -7.78 -17.31 27.05
N SER A 96 -7.76 -16.24 27.83
CA SER A 96 -8.87 -16.01 28.76
C SER A 96 -10.15 -16.11 27.92
N GLU A 97 -11.09 -17.00 28.26
CA GLU A 97 -12.40 -17.11 27.60
C GLU A 97 -13.13 -15.76 27.53
N ILE A 98 -12.76 -14.84 28.42
CA ILE A 98 -13.34 -13.51 28.58
C ILE A 98 -12.45 -12.46 27.90
N SER A 99 -13.02 -11.74 26.94
CA SER A 99 -12.37 -10.56 26.36
C SER A 99 -12.39 -9.40 27.36
N LYS A 100 -11.26 -9.14 28.04
CA LYS A 100 -11.12 -7.96 28.92
C LYS A 100 -11.33 -6.65 28.16
N VAL A 101 -10.91 -6.58 26.89
CA VAL A 101 -11.22 -5.45 26.00
C VAL A 101 -12.73 -5.28 25.86
N GLY A 102 -13.46 -6.37 25.64
CA GLY A 102 -14.91 -6.34 25.49
C GLY A 102 -15.63 -5.90 26.76
N LEU A 103 -15.17 -6.38 27.93
CA LEU A 103 -15.70 -5.94 29.22
C LEU A 103 -15.52 -4.44 29.43
N ILE A 104 -14.33 -3.91 29.14
CA ILE A 104 -14.04 -2.48 29.29
C ILE A 104 -14.85 -1.64 28.30
N LEU A 105 -14.93 -2.04 27.03
CA LEU A 105 -15.67 -1.30 26.00
C LEU A 105 -17.17 -1.26 26.29
N ASN A 106 -17.75 -2.33 26.83
CA ASN A 106 -19.18 -2.41 27.13
C ASN A 106 -19.56 -1.82 28.50
N HIS A 107 -18.59 -1.33 29.27
CA HIS A 107 -18.84 -0.76 30.58
C HIS A 107 -19.64 0.56 30.47
N PRO A 108 -20.67 0.82 31.30
CA PRO A 108 -21.51 2.02 31.20
C PRO A 108 -20.74 3.35 31.31
N GLY A 109 -19.67 3.36 32.12
CA GLY A 109 -18.77 4.50 32.28
C GLY A 109 -17.70 4.63 31.18
N PHE A 110 -17.69 3.74 30.17
CA PHE A 110 -16.71 3.81 29.09
C PHE A 110 -16.96 5.04 28.20
N LYS A 111 -15.89 5.78 27.92
CA LYS A 111 -15.90 6.87 26.95
C LYS A 111 -15.10 6.48 25.73
N ILE A 112 -15.71 6.67 24.57
CA ILE A 112 -15.05 6.38 23.29
C ILE A 112 -13.75 7.19 23.09
N GLU A 113 -13.61 8.35 23.74
CA GLU A 113 -12.40 9.18 23.74
C GLU A 113 -11.18 8.46 24.31
N TYR A 114 -11.36 7.44 25.16
CA TYR A 114 -10.27 6.63 25.69
C TYR A 114 -9.49 5.91 24.59
N LEU A 115 -10.11 5.62 23.45
CA LEU A 115 -9.44 5.06 22.27
C LEU A 115 -8.39 5.98 21.66
N LYS A 116 -8.41 7.28 22.00
CA LYS A 116 -7.47 8.30 21.51
C LYS A 116 -6.53 8.82 22.60
N LYS A 117 -6.66 8.34 23.84
CA LYS A 117 -5.80 8.77 24.95
C LYS A 117 -4.40 8.21 24.72
N GLU A 118 -3.41 9.09 24.63
CA GLU A 118 -2.03 8.72 24.37
C GLU A 118 -1.32 8.31 25.67
N THR A 119 -0.53 7.25 25.64
CA THR A 119 0.44 6.94 26.71
C THR A 119 1.55 8.01 26.82
N SER A 120 2.44 7.87 27.80
CA SER A 120 3.66 8.68 27.88
C SER A 120 4.57 8.56 26.65
N LEU A 121 4.47 7.46 25.90
CA LEU A 121 5.19 7.20 24.66
C LEU A 121 4.42 7.66 23.40
N GLY A 122 3.23 8.25 23.56
CA GLY A 122 2.40 8.73 22.45
C GLY A 122 1.48 7.67 21.83
N SER A 123 1.56 6.40 22.24
CA SER A 123 0.70 5.35 21.69
C SER A 123 -0.72 5.41 22.21
N THR A 124 -1.70 5.25 21.32
CA THR A 124 -3.13 5.17 21.65
C THR A 124 -3.64 3.72 21.60
N PRO A 125 -4.79 3.39 22.20
CA PRO A 125 -5.39 2.07 22.06
C PRO A 125 -5.68 1.69 20.60
N ILE A 126 -6.07 2.66 19.77
CA ILE A 126 -6.25 2.47 18.32
C ILE A 126 -4.94 2.08 17.64
N GLU A 127 -3.84 2.77 17.93
CA GLU A 127 -2.54 2.40 17.35
C GLU A 127 -2.15 1.00 17.80
N LEU A 128 -2.29 0.68 19.09
CA LEU A 128 -1.91 -0.60 19.66
C LEU A 128 -2.70 -1.76 19.04
N VAL A 129 -4.03 -1.65 18.90
CA VAL A 129 -4.84 -2.74 18.34
C VAL A 129 -4.40 -3.10 16.92
N ILE A 130 -3.99 -2.09 16.14
CA ILE A 130 -3.52 -2.25 14.77
C ILE A 130 -2.09 -2.77 14.73
N LYS A 131 -1.17 -2.13 15.47
CA LYS A 131 0.26 -2.47 15.50
C LYS A 131 0.50 -3.89 16.02
N LEU A 132 -0.31 -4.32 16.97
CA LEU A 132 -0.24 -5.65 17.56
C LEU A 132 -1.11 -6.69 16.84
N GLN A 133 -1.85 -6.29 15.80
CA GLN A 133 -2.69 -7.16 14.96
C GLN A 133 -3.78 -7.91 15.75
N HIS A 134 -4.42 -7.24 16.72
CA HIS A 134 -5.47 -7.84 17.53
C HIS A 134 -6.85 -7.75 16.86
N THR A 135 -7.11 -8.67 15.92
CA THR A 135 -8.33 -8.71 15.10
C THR A 135 -9.62 -8.72 15.93
N GLU A 136 -9.69 -9.48 17.02
CA GLU A 136 -10.92 -9.54 17.84
C GLU A 136 -11.17 -8.27 18.63
N ALA A 137 -10.12 -7.64 19.18
CA ALA A 137 -10.23 -6.34 19.82
C ALA A 137 -10.63 -5.24 18.79
N LEU A 138 -10.08 -5.30 17.58
CA LEU A 138 -10.48 -4.42 16.47
C LEU A 138 -11.97 -4.58 16.16
N LYS A 139 -12.46 -5.82 16.03
CA LYS A 139 -13.88 -6.12 15.79
C LYS A 139 -14.76 -5.57 16.90
N GLN A 140 -14.35 -5.70 18.16
CA GLN A 140 -15.09 -5.14 19.29
C GLN A 140 -15.16 -3.61 19.22
N ILE A 141 -14.07 -2.95 18.82
CA ILE A 141 -14.02 -1.48 18.65
C ILE A 141 -14.94 -1.03 17.50
N ILE A 142 -14.85 -1.62 16.30
CA ILE A 142 -15.63 -1.17 15.13
C ILE A 142 -17.13 -1.45 15.28
N ASN A 143 -17.50 -2.50 16.00
CA ASN A 143 -18.90 -2.82 16.29
C ASN A 143 -19.47 -2.00 17.46
N HIS A 144 -18.64 -1.31 18.23
CA HIS A 144 -19.09 -0.53 19.37
C HIS A 144 -20.14 0.53 18.95
N PRO A 145 -21.25 0.72 19.70
CA PRO A 145 -22.33 1.63 19.32
C PRO A 145 -21.87 3.08 19.10
N GLN A 146 -20.90 3.54 19.91
CA GLN A 146 -20.33 4.88 19.83
C GLN A 146 -19.17 4.99 18.82
N CYS A 147 -18.88 3.97 18.02
CA CYS A 147 -17.83 4.06 17.00
C CYS A 147 -18.28 5.01 15.88
N THR A 148 -17.56 6.13 15.74
CA THR A 148 -17.86 7.24 14.83
C THR A 148 -16.90 7.28 13.64
N ALA A 149 -17.23 8.03 12.59
CA ALA A 149 -16.36 8.21 11.42
C ALA A 149 -14.93 8.69 11.77
N PRO A 150 -14.70 9.62 12.72
CA PRO A 150 -13.34 9.97 13.15
C PRO A 150 -12.53 8.81 13.74
N ILE A 151 -13.19 7.82 14.36
CA ILE A 151 -12.51 6.63 14.89
C ILE A 151 -12.17 5.67 13.76
N PHE A 152 -13.11 5.46 12.83
CA PHE A 152 -12.83 4.72 11.59
C PHE A 152 -11.63 5.32 10.84
N ARG A 153 -11.57 6.65 10.68
CA ARG A 153 -10.44 7.33 10.04
C ARG A 153 -9.13 7.06 10.77
N SER A 154 -9.11 7.15 12.10
CA SER A 154 -7.91 6.87 12.89
C SER A 154 -7.46 5.41 12.75
N LEU A 155 -8.39 4.46 12.82
CA LEU A 155 -8.12 3.03 12.59
C LEU A 155 -7.54 2.79 11.18
N LEU A 156 -8.13 3.41 10.15
CA LEU A 156 -7.66 3.33 8.77
C LEU A 156 -6.26 3.93 8.62
N THR A 157 -5.99 5.12 9.16
CA THR A 157 -4.64 5.73 9.12
C THR A 157 -3.61 4.77 9.69
N HIS A 158 -3.85 4.24 10.89
CA HIS A 158 -2.91 3.30 11.51
C HIS A 158 -2.80 1.99 10.70
N ALA A 159 -3.91 1.47 10.16
CA ALA A 159 -3.88 0.24 9.34
C ALA A 159 -2.99 0.43 8.10
N VAL A 160 -3.07 1.60 7.45
CA VAL A 160 -2.23 1.96 6.31
C VAL A 160 -0.77 2.16 6.73
N VAL A 161 -0.52 2.99 7.75
CA VAL A 161 0.84 3.31 8.24
C VAL A 161 1.59 2.04 8.65
N HIS A 162 0.92 1.10 9.31
CA HIS A 162 1.52 -0.15 9.76
C HIS A 162 1.42 -1.30 8.74
N ASN A 163 0.88 -1.06 7.53
CA ASN A 163 0.67 -2.08 6.50
C ASN A 163 -0.13 -3.29 7.01
N ASN A 164 -1.07 -3.07 7.95
CA ASN A 164 -1.90 -4.14 8.50
C ASN A 164 -3.08 -4.41 7.57
N ILE A 165 -2.84 -5.28 6.59
CA ILE A 165 -3.82 -5.65 5.55
C ILE A 165 -5.05 -6.34 6.14
N GLN A 166 -4.90 -7.13 7.21
CA GLN A 166 -6.04 -7.80 7.83
C GLN A 166 -6.97 -6.78 8.49
N ALA A 167 -6.44 -5.88 9.31
CA ALA A 167 -7.23 -4.83 9.91
C ALA A 167 -7.90 -3.93 8.86
N LEU A 168 -7.17 -3.60 7.79
CA LEU A 168 -7.71 -2.84 6.66
C LEU A 168 -8.94 -3.53 6.06
N LYS A 169 -8.88 -4.84 5.79
CA LYS A 169 -10.00 -5.61 5.24
C LYS A 169 -11.21 -5.65 6.17
N GLU A 170 -10.99 -5.86 7.48
CA GLU A 170 -12.06 -5.84 8.48
C GLU A 170 -12.75 -4.48 8.54
N ILE A 171 -11.98 -3.39 8.49
CA ILE A 171 -12.52 -2.03 8.53
C ILE A 171 -13.28 -1.71 7.23
N ILE A 172 -12.70 -1.95 6.05
CA ILE A 172 -13.36 -1.65 4.76
C ILE A 172 -14.69 -2.41 4.62
N GLY A 173 -14.73 -3.68 5.04
CA GLY A 173 -15.94 -4.51 4.94
C GLY A 173 -17.06 -4.16 5.92
N HIS A 174 -16.82 -3.22 6.85
CA HIS A 174 -17.77 -2.91 7.90
C HIS A 174 -18.91 -1.98 7.40
N PRO A 175 -20.19 -2.25 7.74
CA PRO A 175 -21.33 -1.47 7.23
C PRO A 175 -21.35 0.02 7.62
N LYS A 176 -20.70 0.38 8.73
CA LYS A 176 -20.58 1.78 9.20
C LYS A 176 -19.39 2.53 8.61
N SER A 177 -18.64 1.91 7.68
CA SER A 177 -17.47 2.56 7.11
C SER A 177 -17.86 3.80 6.31
N PRO A 178 -17.12 4.92 6.45
CA PRO A 178 -17.42 6.15 5.73
C PRO A 178 -17.48 5.95 4.20
N GLU A 179 -18.31 6.71 3.50
CA GLU A 179 -18.45 6.64 2.04
C GLU A 179 -17.13 6.94 1.30
N ASP A 180 -16.31 7.82 1.86
CA ASP A 180 -15.01 8.22 1.32
C ASP A 180 -13.86 7.25 1.68
N THR A 181 -14.16 6.09 2.29
CA THR A 181 -13.16 5.13 2.80
C THR A 181 -12.09 4.78 1.78
N PHE A 182 -12.46 4.41 0.56
CA PHE A 182 -11.50 4.03 -0.48
C PHE A 182 -10.58 5.18 -0.89
N ARG A 183 -11.15 6.39 -1.04
CA ARG A 183 -10.39 7.59 -1.41
C ARG A 183 -9.43 7.98 -0.29
N PHE A 184 -9.89 7.92 0.95
CA PHE A 184 -9.06 8.17 2.13
C PHE A 184 -7.87 7.20 2.18
N ILE A 185 -8.13 5.89 2.04
CA ILE A 185 -7.06 4.88 2.07
C ILE A 185 -6.07 5.08 0.91
N LEU A 186 -6.56 5.42 -0.29
CA LEU A 186 -5.69 5.71 -1.43
C LEU A 186 -4.75 6.88 -1.13
N GLN A 187 -5.26 7.98 -0.58
CA GLN A 187 -4.46 9.16 -0.23
C GLN A 187 -3.40 8.80 0.82
N GLU A 188 -3.80 8.12 1.89
CA GLU A 188 -2.88 7.66 2.94
C GLU A 188 -1.82 6.70 2.39
N ALA A 189 -2.21 5.77 1.49
CA ALA A 189 -1.28 4.83 0.87
C ALA A 189 -0.25 5.52 -0.03
N ILE A 190 -0.66 6.58 -0.75
CA ILE A 190 0.25 7.42 -1.53
C ILE A 190 1.20 8.18 -0.60
N VAL A 191 0.67 8.81 0.46
CA VAL A 191 1.45 9.58 1.45
C VAL A 191 2.48 8.70 2.16
N HIS A 192 2.11 7.47 2.56
CA HIS A 192 2.96 6.56 3.31
C HIS A 192 3.69 5.51 2.46
N ASN A 193 3.61 5.60 1.14
CA ASN A 193 4.24 4.66 0.19
C ASN A 193 3.89 3.19 0.51
N LYS A 194 2.61 2.86 0.48
CA LYS A 194 2.07 1.54 0.84
C LYS A 194 1.50 0.81 -0.38
N PRO A 195 2.36 0.16 -1.21
CA PRO A 195 1.91 -0.53 -2.42
C PRO A 195 0.99 -1.73 -2.14
N ASP A 196 1.17 -2.43 -1.01
CA ASP A 196 0.32 -3.58 -0.66
C ASP A 196 -1.10 -3.15 -0.28
N VAL A 197 -1.22 -2.04 0.45
CA VAL A 197 -2.50 -1.39 0.74
C VAL A 197 -3.19 -1.00 -0.57
N LEU A 198 -2.45 -0.38 -1.50
CA LEU A 198 -2.99 0.04 -2.79
C LEU A 198 -3.51 -1.16 -3.60
N ARG A 199 -2.74 -2.25 -3.68
CA ARG A 199 -3.20 -3.50 -4.31
C ARG A 199 -4.48 -4.03 -3.65
N THR A 200 -4.49 -4.08 -2.32
CA THR A 200 -5.63 -4.58 -1.54
C THR A 200 -6.91 -3.80 -1.85
N ILE A 201 -6.86 -2.46 -1.89
CA ILE A 201 -8.07 -1.67 -2.18
C ILE A 201 -8.50 -1.76 -3.65
N MET A 202 -7.56 -1.94 -4.59
CA MET A 202 -7.87 -2.07 -6.02
C MET A 202 -8.55 -3.40 -6.36
N GLU A 203 -8.23 -4.45 -5.62
CA GLU A 203 -8.81 -5.80 -5.75
C GLU A 203 -10.14 -5.96 -5.00
N HIS A 204 -10.51 -4.99 -4.16
CA HIS A 204 -11.75 -5.06 -3.41
C HIS A 204 -12.97 -4.92 -4.33
N ARG A 205 -13.99 -5.78 -4.13
CA ARG A 205 -15.21 -5.81 -4.97
C ARG A 205 -15.95 -4.46 -5.02
N ASP A 206 -16.00 -3.77 -3.88
CA ASP A 206 -16.70 -2.49 -3.70
C ASP A 206 -15.83 -1.28 -4.07
N CYS A 207 -14.64 -1.51 -4.66
CA CYS A 207 -13.73 -0.45 -5.05
C CYS A 207 -14.33 0.43 -6.17
N PRO A 208 -14.44 1.76 -5.98
CA PRO A 208 -14.98 2.69 -6.97
C PRO A 208 -14.26 2.59 -8.33
N LYS A 209 -14.99 2.84 -9.42
CA LYS A 209 -14.41 2.82 -10.78
C LYS A 209 -13.51 4.03 -11.01
N ASP A 210 -13.90 5.18 -10.48
CA ASP A 210 -13.24 6.48 -10.55
C ASP A 210 -12.25 6.71 -9.40
N LEU A 211 -11.80 5.64 -8.73
CA LEU A 211 -10.93 5.70 -7.54
C LEU A 211 -9.76 6.71 -7.66
N PHE A 212 -9.16 6.81 -8.85
CA PHE A 212 -7.98 7.65 -9.09
C PHE A 212 -8.29 9.08 -9.56
N SER A 213 -9.55 9.40 -9.84
CA SER A 213 -10.00 10.72 -10.30
C SER A 213 -10.69 11.44 -9.14
N PHE A 214 -10.03 12.47 -8.60
CA PHE A 214 -10.53 13.21 -7.44
C PHE A 214 -11.44 14.37 -7.82
N THR A 215 -11.09 15.04 -8.91
CA THR A 215 -11.87 16.05 -9.62
C THR A 215 -11.54 15.95 -11.11
N GLU A 216 -12.15 16.79 -11.95
CA GLU A 216 -11.82 16.88 -13.38
C GLU A 216 -10.37 17.32 -13.64
N THR A 217 -9.73 17.99 -12.68
CA THR A 217 -8.37 18.51 -12.79
C THR A 217 -7.39 17.82 -11.84
N HIS A 218 -7.85 17.09 -10.84
CA HIS A 218 -7.00 16.51 -9.81
C HIS A 218 -7.12 15.00 -9.77
N THR A 219 -5.98 14.31 -9.83
CA THR A 219 -5.92 12.84 -9.83
C THR A 219 -4.90 12.33 -8.83
N ALA A 220 -5.01 11.05 -8.49
CA ALA A 220 -4.05 10.34 -7.65
C ALA A 220 -2.62 10.38 -8.22
N LEU A 221 -2.45 10.42 -9.54
CA LEU A 221 -1.12 10.56 -10.15
C LEU A 221 -0.48 11.91 -9.85
N HIS A 222 -1.26 12.99 -9.86
CA HIS A 222 -0.75 14.32 -9.50
C HIS A 222 -0.22 14.30 -8.06
N ASP A 223 -0.95 13.71 -7.11
CA ASP A 223 -0.48 13.59 -5.73
C ASP A 223 0.76 12.71 -5.61
N ALA A 224 0.76 11.54 -6.26
CA ALA A 224 1.88 10.61 -6.21
C ALA A 224 3.18 11.22 -6.77
N VAL A 225 3.09 12.04 -7.83
CA VAL A 225 4.24 12.68 -8.49
C VAL A 225 4.73 13.92 -7.72
N ARG A 226 3.85 14.73 -7.11
CA ARG A 226 4.25 15.96 -6.40
C ARG A 226 4.95 15.73 -5.08
N LYS A 227 4.92 14.50 -4.54
CA LYS A 227 5.59 14.20 -3.28
C LYS A 227 7.07 14.56 -3.34
N ASN A 228 7.64 14.95 -2.20
CA ASN A 228 9.09 15.19 -2.09
C ASN A 228 9.90 13.93 -2.45
N GLN A 229 9.37 12.76 -2.13
CA GLN A 229 9.92 11.46 -2.53
C GLN A 229 8.80 10.62 -3.17
N PRO A 230 8.56 10.79 -4.48
CA PRO A 230 7.59 9.99 -5.22
C PRO A 230 8.02 8.53 -5.23
N SER A 231 7.06 7.61 -5.13
CA SER A 231 7.33 6.18 -5.22
C SER A 231 7.03 5.68 -6.64
N PRO A 232 8.04 5.26 -7.42
CA PRO A 232 7.82 4.67 -8.73
C PRO A 232 6.93 3.42 -8.67
N VAL A 233 6.97 2.66 -7.56
CA VAL A 233 6.14 1.47 -7.36
C VAL A 233 4.66 1.83 -7.25
N VAL A 234 4.32 2.84 -6.45
CA VAL A 234 2.93 3.32 -6.31
C VAL A 234 2.44 3.88 -7.64
N ILE A 235 3.24 4.69 -8.32
CA ILE A 235 2.89 5.27 -9.62
C ILE A 235 2.67 4.15 -10.65
N LYS A 236 3.55 3.15 -10.67
CA LYS A 236 3.42 1.98 -11.54
C LYS A 236 2.10 1.24 -11.31
N LEU A 237 1.72 1.02 -10.05
CA LEU A 237 0.43 0.39 -9.72
C LEU A 237 -0.77 1.21 -10.23
N ILE A 238 -0.72 2.54 -10.10
CA ILE A 238 -1.78 3.41 -10.61
C ILE A 238 -1.86 3.33 -12.14
N VAL A 239 -0.72 3.49 -12.84
CA VAL A 239 -0.72 3.54 -14.33
C VAL A 239 -0.93 2.20 -15.02
N GLN A 240 -0.84 1.09 -14.28
CA GLN A 240 -1.14 -0.27 -14.78
C GLN A 240 -2.55 -0.73 -14.40
N SER A 241 -3.31 0.11 -13.68
CA SER A 241 -4.65 -0.24 -13.25
C SER A 241 -5.61 -0.33 -14.44
N LYS A 242 -6.45 -1.37 -14.47
CA LYS A 242 -7.56 -1.49 -15.41
C LYS A 242 -8.67 -0.44 -15.18
N LYS A 243 -8.58 0.34 -14.10
CA LYS A 243 -9.53 1.40 -13.75
C LYS A 243 -9.19 2.75 -14.39
N ILE A 244 -8.07 2.86 -15.11
CA ILE A 244 -7.71 4.06 -15.86
C ILE A 244 -7.69 3.76 -17.37
N ASP A 245 -7.82 4.81 -18.17
CA ASP A 245 -7.77 4.75 -19.63
C ASP A 245 -6.68 5.66 -20.22
N THR A 246 -6.65 5.77 -21.54
CA THR A 246 -5.69 6.62 -22.27
C THR A 246 -5.85 8.11 -22.00
N ASP A 247 -7.04 8.56 -21.62
CA ASP A 247 -7.33 9.98 -21.39
C ASP A 247 -6.95 10.40 -19.96
N PHE A 248 -6.89 9.46 -19.03
CA PHE A 248 -6.45 9.71 -17.65
C PHE A 248 -5.08 10.39 -17.54
N LEU A 249 -4.10 10.03 -18.38
CA LEU A 249 -2.78 10.69 -18.41
C LEU A 249 -2.80 12.11 -18.98
N ARG A 250 -3.87 12.49 -19.68
CA ARG A 250 -4.06 13.81 -20.29
C ARG A 250 -4.69 14.81 -19.34
N ILE A 251 -5.23 14.35 -18.20
CA ILE A 251 -5.83 15.22 -17.19
C ILE A 251 -4.76 16.22 -16.71
N LYS A 252 -5.15 17.49 -16.73
CA LYS A 252 -4.32 18.62 -16.31
C LYS A 252 -4.80 19.15 -14.99
N ASP A 253 -3.87 19.44 -14.10
CA ASP A 253 -4.16 20.18 -12.87
C ASP A 253 -4.56 21.63 -13.13
N ASP A 254 -4.93 22.32 -12.06
CA ASP A 254 -5.35 23.73 -12.10
C ASP A 254 -4.26 24.68 -12.64
N LYS A 255 -3.02 24.20 -12.79
CA LYS A 255 -1.90 24.93 -13.42
C LYS A 255 -1.69 24.53 -14.88
N GLY A 256 -2.60 23.73 -15.45
CA GLY A 256 -2.52 23.23 -16.81
C GLY A 256 -1.47 22.13 -17.00
N LYS A 257 -1.04 21.45 -15.94
CA LYS A 257 0.06 20.47 -15.99
C LYS A 257 -0.47 19.05 -15.87
N THR A 258 -0.01 18.17 -16.74
CA THR A 258 -0.21 16.72 -16.60
C THR A 258 0.73 16.14 -15.54
N ALA A 259 0.48 14.90 -15.10
CA ALA A 259 1.44 14.18 -14.25
C ALA A 259 2.84 14.05 -14.88
N LEU A 260 2.92 13.96 -16.21
CA LEU A 260 4.19 13.89 -16.94
C LEU A 260 4.93 15.23 -16.93
N ASP A 261 4.20 16.35 -17.00
CA ASP A 261 4.77 17.69 -16.87
C ASP A 261 5.38 17.89 -15.48
N LEU A 262 4.66 17.47 -14.43
CA LEU A 262 5.16 17.55 -13.06
C LEU A 262 6.43 16.71 -12.86
N ALA A 263 6.51 15.52 -13.45
CA ALA A 263 7.70 14.67 -13.39
C ALA A 263 8.91 15.31 -14.09
N LEU A 264 8.69 15.97 -15.23
CA LEU A 264 9.73 16.72 -15.96
C LEU A 264 10.24 17.92 -15.16
N GLU A 265 9.33 18.69 -14.56
CA GLU A 265 9.69 19.85 -13.74
C GLU A 265 10.44 19.46 -12.48
N ALA A 266 10.08 18.33 -11.87
CA ALA A 266 10.80 17.78 -10.73
C ALA A 266 12.16 17.17 -11.11
N GLY A 267 12.46 16.98 -12.40
CA GLY A 267 13.68 16.30 -12.86
C GLY A 267 13.76 14.83 -12.42
N ASN A 268 12.63 14.21 -12.08
CA ASN A 268 12.64 12.86 -11.52
C ASN A 268 12.60 11.81 -12.62
N ALA A 269 13.78 11.37 -13.06
CA ALA A 269 13.94 10.40 -14.15
C ALA A 269 13.25 9.06 -13.89
N ALA A 270 13.25 8.56 -12.64
CA ALA A 270 12.63 7.29 -12.30
C ALA A 270 11.09 7.35 -12.40
N VAL A 271 10.49 8.44 -11.93
CA VAL A 271 9.05 8.68 -12.09
C VAL A 271 8.68 8.87 -13.55
N LEU A 272 9.47 9.66 -14.28
CA LEU A 272 9.27 9.90 -15.70
C LEU A 272 9.31 8.58 -16.48
N GLU A 273 10.29 7.72 -16.22
CA GLU A 273 10.39 6.41 -16.86
C GLU A 273 9.13 5.57 -16.62
N VAL A 274 8.65 5.46 -15.38
CA VAL A 274 7.41 4.71 -15.09
C VAL A 274 6.19 5.28 -15.83
N LEU A 275 6.04 6.60 -15.87
CA LEU A 275 4.93 7.23 -16.59
C LEU A 275 5.03 7.02 -18.10
N LEU A 276 6.23 7.10 -18.67
CA LEU A 276 6.47 6.80 -20.09
C LEU A 276 6.19 5.32 -20.37
N GLU A 277 6.56 4.39 -19.48
CA GLU A 277 6.31 2.96 -19.67
C GLU A 277 4.86 2.53 -19.44
N SER A 278 3.97 3.46 -19.04
CA SER A 278 2.53 3.20 -18.95
C SER A 278 1.98 2.74 -20.31
N PRO A 279 1.10 1.72 -20.34
CA PRO A 279 0.40 1.31 -21.57
C PRO A 279 -0.48 2.44 -22.15
N HIS A 280 -0.80 3.46 -21.35
CA HIS A 280 -1.61 4.61 -21.73
C HIS A 280 -0.77 5.77 -22.28
N CYS A 281 0.56 5.73 -22.13
CA CYS A 281 1.47 6.78 -22.60
C CYS A 281 1.94 6.51 -24.04
N THR A 282 1.11 6.90 -25.00
CA THR A 282 1.38 6.73 -26.44
C THR A 282 2.33 7.80 -26.98
N VAL A 283 3.02 7.49 -28.08
CA VAL A 283 3.84 8.50 -28.78
C VAL A 283 3.01 9.67 -29.33
N ASP A 284 1.75 9.43 -29.68
CA ASP A 284 0.86 10.50 -30.14
C ASP A 284 0.56 11.47 -28.97
N PHE A 285 0.37 10.96 -27.76
CA PHE A 285 0.29 11.77 -26.54
C PHE A 285 1.58 12.58 -26.29
N ILE A 286 2.77 11.95 -26.35
CA ILE A 286 4.07 12.63 -26.19
C ILE A 286 4.22 13.82 -27.15
N LYS A 287 3.81 13.63 -28.41
CA LYS A 287 3.87 14.67 -29.44
C LYS A 287 2.86 15.79 -29.18
N GLN A 288 1.60 15.43 -28.91
CA GLN A 288 0.51 16.38 -28.69
C GLN A 288 0.80 17.29 -27.49
N GLU A 289 1.32 16.75 -26.40
CA GLU A 289 1.67 17.53 -25.20
C GLU A 289 3.07 18.16 -25.26
N ASN A 290 3.77 18.06 -26.40
CA ASN A 290 5.12 18.60 -26.63
C ASN A 290 6.12 18.18 -25.53
N ILE A 291 6.02 16.94 -25.07
CA ILE A 291 6.80 16.40 -23.95
C ILE A 291 8.30 16.43 -24.26
N ARG A 292 8.68 16.13 -25.50
CA ARG A 292 10.08 16.24 -25.95
C ARG A 292 10.60 17.67 -25.90
N GLY A 293 9.79 18.65 -26.31
CA GLY A 293 10.16 20.07 -26.21
C GLY A 293 10.36 20.49 -24.75
N LYS A 294 9.46 20.05 -23.86
CA LYS A 294 9.56 20.29 -22.41
C LYS A 294 10.80 19.61 -21.80
N ALA A 295 11.08 18.35 -22.16
CA ALA A 295 12.28 17.64 -21.75
C ALA A 295 13.57 18.32 -22.22
N ASN A 296 13.64 18.84 -23.44
CA ASN A 296 14.82 19.58 -23.90
C ASN A 296 15.09 20.84 -23.07
N LYS A 297 14.05 21.49 -22.53
CA LYS A 297 14.19 22.68 -21.69
C LYS A 297 14.73 22.39 -20.29
N THR A 298 14.67 21.14 -19.83
CA THR A 298 15.28 20.77 -18.53
C THR A 298 16.81 20.74 -18.62
N HIS A 299 17.37 20.65 -19.85
CA HIS A 299 18.79 20.44 -20.11
C HIS A 299 19.38 19.17 -19.46
N ASP A 300 18.52 18.29 -18.93
CA ASP A 300 18.91 17.03 -18.33
C ASP A 300 18.98 15.95 -19.42
N LYS A 301 20.21 15.49 -19.68
CA LYS A 301 20.48 14.48 -20.70
C LYS A 301 19.75 13.16 -20.43
N GLN A 302 19.63 12.74 -19.17
CA GLN A 302 18.95 11.49 -18.81
C GLN A 302 17.45 11.59 -19.14
N ILE A 303 16.82 12.69 -18.75
CA ILE A 303 15.40 12.98 -19.05
C ILE A 303 15.15 13.03 -20.56
N ILE A 304 16.00 13.76 -21.30
CA ILE A 304 15.92 13.88 -22.76
C ILE A 304 16.05 12.51 -23.43
N ASP A 305 17.00 11.70 -23.00
CA ASP A 305 17.27 10.39 -23.57
C ASP A 305 16.15 9.38 -23.25
N LEU A 306 15.53 9.46 -22.07
CA LEU A 306 14.34 8.67 -21.72
C LEU A 306 13.16 8.96 -22.65
N VAL A 307 12.84 10.22 -22.89
CA VAL A 307 11.74 10.60 -23.80
C VAL A 307 12.05 10.13 -25.23
N LYS A 308 13.28 10.31 -25.72
CA LYS A 308 13.70 9.84 -27.06
C LYS A 308 13.63 8.31 -27.20
N LYS A 309 14.01 7.58 -26.15
CA LYS A 309 13.93 6.12 -26.11
C LYS A 309 12.49 5.68 -26.32
N HIS A 310 11.55 6.30 -25.62
CA HIS A 310 10.13 5.95 -25.69
C HIS A 310 9.47 6.38 -27.01
N GLU A 311 9.79 7.55 -27.56
CA GLU A 311 9.36 7.94 -28.92
C GLU A 311 9.79 6.93 -30.01
N GLY A 312 10.93 6.27 -29.80
CA GLY A 312 11.43 5.25 -30.70
C GLY A 312 10.63 3.95 -30.68
N ARG A 313 9.98 3.59 -29.55
CA ARG A 313 9.33 2.29 -29.34
C ARG A 313 8.05 2.11 -30.19
N ASP A 314 7.14 3.08 -30.22
CA ASP A 314 5.87 2.95 -30.98
C ASP A 314 6.04 2.99 -32.51
N SER A 315 7.12 3.59 -33.00
CA SER A 315 7.45 3.56 -34.44
C SER A 315 7.61 2.13 -34.93
N TYR A 316 8.13 1.22 -34.09
CA TYR A 316 8.23 -0.20 -34.41
C TYR A 316 6.88 -0.91 -34.23
N LYS A 317 6.14 -0.63 -33.16
CA LYS A 317 4.82 -1.25 -32.94
C LYS A 317 3.85 -1.05 -34.12
N LYS A 318 3.75 0.17 -34.67
CA LYS A 318 2.87 0.47 -35.83
C LYS A 318 3.32 -0.19 -37.14
N ILE A 319 4.60 -0.48 -37.32
CA ILE A 319 5.11 -1.09 -38.57
C ILE A 319 4.94 -2.62 -38.56
N TYR A 320 4.97 -3.27 -37.38
CA TYR A 320 5.13 -4.73 -37.30
C TYR A 320 3.97 -5.49 -36.62
N GLN A 321 2.93 -4.81 -36.10
CA GLN A 321 1.73 -5.45 -35.55
C GLN A 321 0.59 -5.70 -36.57
N SER A 322 0.84 -5.66 -37.87
CA SER A 322 -0.22 -5.85 -38.88
C SER A 322 -0.61 -7.31 -39.17
N VAL A 323 -0.03 -8.35 -38.55
CA VAL A 323 -0.40 -9.76 -38.86
C VAL A 323 -0.29 -10.72 -37.65
N LYS A 324 -1.36 -11.54 -37.48
CA LYS A 324 -1.68 -12.73 -36.63
C LYS A 324 -0.69 -13.28 -35.58
N SER A 325 -1.24 -13.90 -34.52
CA SER A 325 -0.55 -14.51 -33.36
C SER A 325 -0.08 -15.97 -33.57
N GLY A 326 1.16 -16.29 -33.16
CA GLY A 326 1.79 -17.62 -33.14
C GLY A 326 3.30 -17.51 -32.84
N GLU A 327 3.95 -18.56 -32.32
CA GLU A 327 5.37 -18.54 -31.90
C GLU A 327 6.33 -18.43 -33.10
N ASP A 328 6.10 -19.21 -34.16
CA ASP A 328 6.78 -19.08 -35.46
C ASP A 328 6.62 -17.67 -36.07
N ILE A 329 5.47 -17.04 -35.81
CA ILE A 329 5.19 -15.69 -36.32
C ILE A 329 6.01 -14.63 -35.56
N ARG A 330 6.25 -14.81 -34.26
CA ARG A 330 7.04 -13.85 -33.45
C ARG A 330 8.52 -13.86 -33.83
N LEU A 331 9.11 -15.03 -34.03
CA LEU A 331 10.49 -15.13 -34.52
C LEU A 331 10.62 -14.50 -35.91
N GLN A 332 9.66 -14.75 -36.80
CA GLN A 332 9.65 -14.16 -38.12
C GLN A 332 9.46 -12.63 -38.09
N GLN A 333 8.59 -12.11 -37.22
CA GLN A 333 8.40 -10.67 -37.02
C GLN A 333 9.66 -9.99 -36.47
N ALA A 334 10.34 -10.62 -35.52
CA ALA A 334 11.62 -10.14 -34.99
C ALA A 334 12.70 -10.15 -36.09
N ALA A 335 12.75 -11.20 -36.91
CA ALA A 335 13.64 -11.29 -38.06
C ALA A 335 13.35 -10.17 -39.09
N ASP A 336 12.09 -9.88 -39.37
CA ASP A 336 11.70 -8.81 -40.30
C ASP A 336 12.09 -7.42 -39.77
N LEU A 337 11.99 -7.20 -38.45
CA LEU A 337 12.47 -5.98 -37.78
C LEU A 337 13.98 -5.76 -37.97
N LEU A 338 14.75 -6.85 -37.85
CA LEU A 338 16.20 -6.84 -38.05
C LEU A 338 16.57 -6.70 -39.53
N ARG A 339 15.81 -7.33 -40.43
CA ARG A 339 16.00 -7.22 -41.89
C ARG A 339 15.79 -5.79 -42.36
N ASP A 340 14.81 -5.07 -41.83
CA ASP A 340 14.64 -3.63 -42.09
C ASP A 340 15.85 -2.79 -41.65
N TYR A 341 16.55 -3.21 -40.59
CA TYR A 341 17.81 -2.58 -40.18
C TYR A 341 18.95 -2.84 -41.18
N SER A 342 18.99 -4.00 -41.82
CA SER A 342 20.03 -4.33 -42.82
C SER A 342 19.67 -4.00 -44.27
N THR A 343 18.41 -3.63 -44.56
CA THR A 343 17.94 -3.42 -45.94
C THR A 343 18.59 -2.21 -46.64
N PRO A 344 19.14 -2.37 -47.86
CA PRO A 344 19.78 -1.30 -48.65
C PRO A 344 18.82 -0.19 -49.13
N LEU A 345 17.51 -0.44 -49.26
CA LEU A 345 16.54 0.55 -49.77
C LEU A 345 16.36 1.79 -48.88
N ARG A 346 16.85 1.77 -47.64
CA ARG A 346 16.88 2.97 -46.77
C ARG A 346 18.09 3.90 -47.03
N TYR A 347 19.01 3.56 -47.93
CA TYR A 347 20.10 4.46 -48.35
C TYR A 347 19.58 5.76 -48.98
N ALA A 348 18.37 5.75 -49.55
CA ALA A 348 17.75 6.92 -50.17
C ALA A 348 17.07 7.91 -49.19
N ARG A 349 16.99 7.59 -47.88
CA ARG A 349 16.36 8.45 -46.86
C ARG A 349 17.34 8.80 -45.74
N PHE A 350 18.35 9.62 -46.07
CA PHE A 350 19.14 10.50 -45.18
C PHE A 350 19.40 10.04 -43.71
N HIS A 351 19.91 8.82 -43.49
CA HIS A 351 20.46 8.44 -42.18
C HIS A 351 21.80 7.70 -42.31
N TRP A 352 22.80 8.28 -41.64
CA TRP A 352 24.25 8.03 -41.75
C TRP A 352 24.73 6.81 -40.95
N ASN A 353 25.80 6.19 -41.47
CA ASN A 353 26.73 5.22 -40.86
C ASN A 353 26.13 4.18 -39.88
N ARG A 354 25.48 3.15 -40.42
CA ARG A 354 24.99 2.01 -39.64
C ARG A 354 26.15 1.08 -39.28
N ASN A 355 26.70 1.26 -38.09
CA ASN A 355 27.63 0.30 -37.53
C ASN A 355 26.90 -1.04 -37.27
N HIS A 356 27.59 -2.17 -37.50
CA HIS A 356 27.13 -3.53 -37.16
C HIS A 356 26.07 -4.17 -38.09
N THR A 357 25.82 -3.65 -39.29
CA THR A 357 24.93 -4.34 -40.26
C THR A 357 25.40 -5.76 -40.57
N LYS A 358 26.71 -5.97 -40.76
CA LYS A 358 27.30 -7.30 -40.98
C LYS A 358 26.95 -8.31 -39.88
N LYS A 359 27.06 -7.91 -38.61
CA LYS A 359 26.70 -8.78 -37.48
C LYS A 359 25.20 -9.07 -37.42
N VAL A 360 24.37 -8.09 -37.77
CA VAL A 360 22.91 -8.31 -37.88
C VAL A 360 22.59 -9.27 -39.03
N ASP A 361 23.29 -9.15 -40.16
CA ASP A 361 23.14 -10.06 -41.30
C ASP A 361 23.62 -11.49 -40.99
N GLU A 362 24.63 -11.65 -40.15
CA GLU A 362 25.07 -12.94 -39.62
C GLU A 362 23.96 -13.58 -38.76
N ILE A 363 23.42 -12.84 -37.78
CA ILE A 363 22.31 -13.30 -36.96
C ILE A 363 21.09 -13.66 -37.83
N LEU A 364 20.76 -12.85 -38.85
CA LEU A 364 19.67 -13.14 -39.78
C LEU A 364 19.88 -14.42 -40.60
N LYS A 365 21.13 -14.84 -40.84
CA LYS A 365 21.45 -16.11 -41.53
C LYS A 365 21.42 -17.32 -40.60
N GLU A 366 21.62 -17.11 -39.30
CA GLU A 366 21.51 -18.12 -38.24
C GLU A 366 20.03 -18.47 -37.98
N ILE A 367 19.10 -17.54 -38.19
CA ILE A 367 17.64 -17.77 -38.06
C ILE A 367 17.15 -18.87 -39.02
N GLY A 368 16.47 -19.87 -38.48
CA GLY A 368 16.00 -21.06 -39.20
C GLY A 368 17.06 -22.17 -39.35
N LYS A 369 18.28 -21.98 -38.83
CA LYS A 369 19.34 -22.99 -38.79
C LYS A 369 19.80 -23.28 -37.37
N GLU A 370 20.35 -22.25 -36.72
CA GLU A 370 20.91 -22.29 -35.37
C GLU A 370 20.03 -21.53 -34.37
N ILE A 371 19.27 -20.54 -34.85
CA ILE A 371 18.27 -19.81 -34.06
C ILE A 371 16.89 -20.25 -34.54
N THR A 372 16.22 -21.05 -33.74
CA THR A 372 14.89 -21.63 -34.02
C THR A 372 13.80 -21.07 -33.10
N THR A 373 14.16 -20.45 -31.99
CA THR A 373 13.23 -19.82 -31.04
C THR A 373 13.49 -18.33 -30.87
N ILE A 374 12.49 -17.62 -30.31
CA ILE A 374 12.63 -16.18 -30.00
C ILE A 374 13.65 -15.93 -28.88
N ASP A 375 13.76 -16.87 -27.93
CA ASP A 375 14.68 -16.74 -26.79
C ASP A 375 16.14 -16.87 -27.24
N GLU A 376 16.44 -17.82 -28.13
CA GLU A 376 17.76 -17.94 -28.77
C GLU A 376 18.15 -16.66 -29.53
N LEU A 377 17.19 -16.04 -30.23
CA LEU A 377 17.41 -14.76 -30.91
C LEU A 377 17.71 -13.65 -29.89
N VAL A 378 16.97 -13.59 -28.78
CA VAL A 378 17.12 -12.58 -27.74
C VAL A 378 18.47 -12.68 -27.04
N ASP A 379 18.96 -13.89 -26.77
CA ASP A 379 20.28 -14.12 -26.20
C ASP A 379 21.38 -13.60 -27.14
N ARG A 380 21.28 -13.95 -28.43
CA ARG A 380 22.22 -13.51 -29.45
C ARG A 380 22.23 -11.98 -29.62
N LEU A 381 21.05 -11.36 -29.60
CA LEU A 381 20.92 -9.91 -29.68
C LEU A 381 21.42 -9.20 -28.42
N SER A 382 21.24 -9.80 -27.23
CA SER A 382 21.74 -9.25 -25.97
C SER A 382 23.28 -9.20 -25.96
N ALA A 383 23.94 -10.28 -26.41
CA ALA A 383 25.39 -10.30 -26.59
C ALA A 383 25.86 -9.23 -27.60
N LEU A 384 25.13 -9.05 -28.71
CA LEU A 384 25.45 -7.99 -29.68
C LEU A 384 25.29 -6.59 -29.06
N GLN A 385 24.22 -6.37 -28.29
CA GLN A 385 23.89 -5.08 -27.67
C GLN A 385 24.97 -4.60 -26.69
N GLU A 386 25.62 -5.51 -25.97
CA GLU A 386 26.76 -5.21 -25.10
C GLU A 386 27.93 -4.59 -25.85
N THR A 387 28.13 -4.97 -27.11
CA THR A 387 29.22 -4.46 -27.96
C THR A 387 28.91 -3.13 -28.68
N LEU A 388 27.67 -2.63 -28.61
CA LEU A 388 27.28 -1.43 -29.37
C LEU A 388 27.88 -0.14 -28.76
N PRO A 389 28.56 0.70 -29.57
CA PRO A 389 29.10 1.98 -29.10
C PRO A 389 28.00 3.00 -28.78
N ASN A 390 26.83 2.86 -29.42
CA ASN A 390 25.65 3.68 -29.15
C ASN A 390 24.51 2.84 -28.58
N LYS A 391 24.38 2.86 -27.25
CA LYS A 391 23.34 2.12 -26.50
C LYS A 391 21.92 2.65 -26.73
N ILE A 392 21.76 3.79 -27.39
CA ILE A 392 20.45 4.43 -27.68
C ILE A 392 20.21 4.51 -29.22
N GLY A 393 21.12 3.91 -30.00
CA GLY A 393 21.07 3.91 -31.46
C GLY A 393 19.88 3.14 -32.04
N SER A 394 19.70 3.25 -33.36
CA SER A 394 18.57 2.62 -34.06
C SER A 394 18.56 1.09 -33.95
N LEU A 395 19.73 0.45 -33.83
CA LEU A 395 19.84 -0.99 -33.58
C LEU A 395 19.50 -1.34 -32.13
N SER A 396 20.08 -0.65 -31.15
CA SER A 396 19.81 -0.89 -29.73
C SER A 396 18.31 -0.75 -29.40
N ARG A 397 17.63 0.25 -29.97
CA ARG A 397 16.18 0.43 -29.80
C ARG A 397 15.34 -0.71 -30.39
N ARG A 398 15.77 -1.32 -31.51
CA ARG A 398 15.11 -2.50 -32.09
C ARG A 398 15.33 -3.75 -31.23
N ILE A 399 16.55 -3.95 -30.73
CA ILE A 399 16.88 -5.06 -29.83
C ILE A 399 16.02 -4.99 -28.57
N GLU A 400 15.94 -3.82 -27.93
CA GLU A 400 15.09 -3.60 -26.76
C GLU A 400 13.61 -3.87 -27.04
N PHE A 401 13.12 -3.46 -28.21
CA PHE A 401 11.75 -3.75 -28.63
C PHE A 401 11.50 -5.26 -28.76
N ILE A 402 12.42 -5.99 -29.40
CA ILE A 402 12.32 -7.44 -29.55
C ILE A 402 12.30 -8.15 -28.18
N LYS A 403 13.21 -7.76 -27.29
CA LYS A 403 13.32 -8.31 -25.93
C LYS A 403 12.04 -8.12 -25.12
N LYS A 404 11.42 -6.93 -25.21
CA LYS A 404 10.24 -6.59 -24.42
C LYS A 404 8.96 -7.20 -24.99
N GLU A 405 8.75 -7.11 -26.30
CA GLU A 405 7.47 -7.48 -26.92
C GLU A 405 7.40 -8.95 -27.31
N PHE A 406 8.53 -9.59 -27.64
CA PHE A 406 8.53 -10.98 -28.14
C PHE A 406 9.08 -12.00 -27.13
N ALA A 407 9.98 -11.60 -26.21
CA ALA A 407 10.58 -12.53 -25.25
C ALA A 407 9.78 -12.73 -23.95
N HIS A 408 8.90 -11.79 -23.56
CA HIS A 408 8.21 -11.81 -22.25
C HIS A 408 6.78 -12.38 -22.28
N SER A 409 6.51 -13.40 -23.09
CA SER A 409 5.14 -13.95 -23.20
C SER A 409 4.76 -15.04 -22.18
N GLU A 410 5.59 -15.31 -21.18
CA GLU A 410 5.21 -16.23 -20.09
C GLU A 410 4.04 -15.71 -19.23
N ILE A 411 3.65 -14.43 -19.35
CA ILE A 411 2.48 -13.89 -18.64
C ILE A 411 1.15 -14.28 -19.31
N GLU A 412 1.14 -14.66 -20.60
CA GLU A 412 -0.10 -15.01 -21.30
C GLU A 412 -0.49 -16.50 -21.18
N LYS A 413 0.42 -17.39 -20.74
CA LYS A 413 0.15 -18.84 -20.60
C LYS A 413 -0.29 -19.27 -19.19
N GLY A 414 -0.31 -18.37 -18.20
CA GLY A 414 -0.66 -18.69 -16.80
C GLY A 414 -2.11 -18.44 -16.36
N ASN A 415 -2.93 -17.79 -17.19
CA ASN A 415 -4.31 -17.43 -16.82
C ASN A 415 -5.40 -18.18 -17.61
N ASP A 416 -5.01 -19.26 -18.31
CA ASP A 416 -5.96 -20.15 -18.97
C ASP A 416 -5.78 -21.58 -18.47
N LEU A 417 -6.05 -21.76 -17.17
CA LEU A 417 -6.45 -23.05 -16.61
C LEU A 417 -7.74 -22.84 -15.82
N THR A 418 -8.83 -23.08 -16.54
CA THR A 418 -10.12 -23.58 -16.08
C THR A 418 -10.06 -24.45 -14.81
N VAL A 419 -10.78 -24.02 -13.77
CA VAL A 419 -11.93 -24.66 -13.05
C VAL A 419 -12.09 -23.97 -11.70
#